data_AF-A0A5R2MV91-F1
#
_entry.id   AF-A0A5R2MV91-F1
#
_cell.length_a   1.000
_cell.length_b   1.000
_cell.length_c   1.000
_cell.angle_alpha   90.00
_cell.angle_beta   90.00
_cell.angle_gamma   90.00
#
_symmetry.space_group_name_H-M   'P 1'
#
loop_
_entity.id
_entity.type
_entity.pdbx_description
1 polymer ?
#
loop_
_entity_poly.entity_id
_entity_poly.type
_entity_poly.pdbx_seq_one_letter_code
_entity_poly.pdbx_strand_id
1 'polypeptide(L)' 'MTADWDASGVEIKSERLRLKLFTSDDAAEVFAAITPAITRFMQWEPPRSPAAFAEVW' A
#
# COMPACT_ATOMS: atom_id res chain seq x y z
N MET A 1 -17.36 -8.37 24.56
CA MET A 1 -15.89 -8.38 24.64
C MET A 1 -15.38 -8.80 23.26
N THR A 2 -15.25 -7.87 22.33
CA THR A 2 -14.40 -8.08 21.15
C THR A 2 -12.97 -7.98 21.66
N ALA A 3 -12.23 -9.08 21.62
CA ALA A 3 -10.79 -8.99 21.82
C ALA A 3 -10.24 -8.03 20.75
N ASP A 4 -9.41 -7.07 21.16
CA ASP A 4 -8.65 -6.25 20.21
C ASP A 4 -7.76 -7.21 19.41
N TRP A 5 -8.16 -7.48 18.18
CA TRP A 5 -7.40 -8.32 17.27
C TRP A 5 -6.29 -7.48 16.66
N ASP A 6 -5.04 -7.79 17.00
CA ASP A 6 -3.87 -7.20 16.36
C ASP A 6 -3.48 -8.03 15.13
N ALA A 7 -3.68 -7.43 13.95
CA ALA A 7 -3.34 -8.05 12.68
C ALA A 7 -1.91 -7.76 12.23
N SER A 8 -1.14 -6.93 12.95
CA SER A 8 0.16 -6.40 12.51
C SER A 8 1.19 -7.47 12.12
N GLY A 9 1.12 -8.66 12.75
CA GLY A 9 1.97 -9.81 12.45
C GLY A 9 1.43 -10.79 11.39
N VAL A 10 0.24 -10.53 10.82
CA VAL A 10 -0.39 -11.42 9.84
C VAL A 10 0.24 -11.21 8.46
N GLU A 11 0.76 -12.29 7.89
CA GLU A 11 1.33 -12.31 6.54
C GLU A 11 0.79 -13.50 5.75
N ILE A 12 0.50 -13.29 4.47
CA ILE A 12 0.20 -14.36 3.51
C ILE A 12 1.46 -14.63 2.69
N LYS A 13 1.94 -15.88 2.70
CA LYS A 13 3.21 -16.28 2.09
C LYS A 13 2.99 -17.35 1.03
N SER A 14 3.72 -17.24 -0.07
CA SER A 14 3.94 -18.31 -1.04
C SER A 14 5.43 -18.39 -1.36
N GLU A 15 5.82 -19.32 -2.23
CA GLU A 15 7.22 -19.50 -2.63
C GLU A 15 7.86 -18.22 -3.20
N ARG A 16 7.08 -17.38 -3.89
CA ARG A 16 7.59 -16.17 -4.58
C ARG A 16 6.97 -14.86 -4.10
N LEU A 17 6.05 -14.90 -3.15
CA LEU A 17 5.28 -13.73 -2.73
C LEU A 17 5.13 -13.68 -1.21
N ARG A 18 5.23 -12.47 -0.66
CA ARG A 18 4.82 -12.16 0.70
C ARG A 18 3.89 -10.96 0.65
N LEU A 19 2.71 -11.11 1.25
CA LEU A 19 1.76 -10.03 1.46
C LEU A 19 1.71 -9.76 2.97
N LYS A 20 1.98 -8.52 3.34
CA LYS A 20 1.87 -8.00 4.70
C LYS A 20 0.88 -6.83 4.70
N LEU A 21 0.41 -6.44 5.88
CA LEU A 21 -0.33 -5.19 6.03
C LEU A 21 0.53 -4.01 5.58
N PHE A 22 -0.11 -3.09 4.90
CA PHE A 22 0.51 -1.84 4.49
C PHE A 22 0.69 -0.92 5.71
N THR A 23 1.85 -0.28 5.79
CA THR A 23 2.23 0.63 6.88
C THR A 23 2.84 1.92 6.33
N SER A 24 3.02 2.93 7.20
CA SER A 24 3.68 4.18 6.83
C SER A 24 5.09 3.99 6.26
N ASP A 25 5.79 2.94 6.70
CA ASP A 25 7.15 2.63 6.25
C ASP A 25 7.18 2.18 4.78
N ASP A 26 6.06 1.65 4.27
CA ASP A 26 5.92 1.20 2.88
C ASP A 26 5.54 2.36 1.93
N ALA A 27 5.02 3.46 2.46
CA ALA A 27 4.41 4.53 1.68
C ALA A 27 5.38 5.20 0.70
N ALA A 28 6.63 5.42 1.11
CA ALA A 28 7.63 6.03 0.24
C ALA A 28 7.97 5.16 -0.96
N GLU A 29 8.12 3.85 -0.76
CA GLU A 29 8.42 2.88 -1.81
C GLU A 29 7.24 2.74 -2.78
N VAL A 30 6.02 2.59 -2.24
CA VAL A 30 4.81 2.48 -3.06
C VAL A 30 4.58 3.74 -3.88
N PHE A 31 4.72 4.94 -3.30
CA PHE A 31 4.58 6.19 -4.04
C PHE A 31 5.56 6.28 -5.22
N ALA A 32 6.82 5.89 -5.01
CA ALA A 32 7.83 5.89 -6.07
C ALA A 32 7.52 4.89 -7.20
N ALA A 33 6.81 3.80 -6.90
CA ALA A 33 6.38 2.81 -7.89
C ALA A 33 5.13 3.23 -8.69
N ILE A 34 4.32 4.17 -8.19
CA ILE A 34 3.14 4.68 -8.88
C ILE A 34 3.57 5.60 -10.02
N THR A 35 3.44 5.11 -11.25
CA THR A 35 3.77 5.88 -12.46
C THR A 35 2.55 6.04 -13.37
N PRO A 36 2.50 7.10 -14.19
CA PRO A 36 1.43 7.27 -15.20
C PRO A 36 1.29 6.07 -16.15
N ALA A 37 2.38 5.36 -16.41
CA ALA A 37 2.39 4.17 -17.26
C ALA A 37 1.62 2.99 -16.65
N ILE A 38 1.55 2.90 -15.32
CA ILE A 38 0.78 1.89 -14.58
C ILE A 38 -0.66 2.37 -14.37
N THR A 39 -0.85 3.62 -13.94
CA THR A 39 -2.18 4.16 -13.60
C THR A 39 -3.09 4.35 -14.81
N ARG A 40 -2.56 4.45 -16.03
CA ARG A 40 -3.39 4.48 -17.26
C ARG A 40 -4.32 3.26 -17.42
N PHE A 41 -4.04 2.17 -16.72
CA PHE A 41 -4.86 0.95 -16.71
C PHE A 41 -5.76 0.84 -15.48
N MET A 42 -5.74 1.85 -14.60
CA MET A 42 -6.50 1.91 -13.37
C MET A 42 -7.63 2.94 -13.48
N GLN A 43 -8.61 2.89 -12.57
CA GLN A 43 -9.71 3.88 -12.50
C GLN A 43 -9.34 5.14 -11.68
N TRP A 44 -8.05 5.41 -11.50
CA TRP A 44 -7.54 6.52 -10.68
C TRP A 44 -6.28 7.15 -11.29
N GLU A 45 -6.10 8.44 -11.02
CA GLU A 45 -4.93 9.23 -11.45
C GLU A 45 -3.83 9.19 -10.39
N PRO A 46 -2.53 9.18 -10.78
CA PRO A 46 -1.44 9.11 -9.83
C PRO A 46 -1.43 10.34 -8.90
N PRO A 47 -1.18 10.17 -7.58
CA PRO A 47 -1.06 11.30 -6.67
C PRO A 47 0.07 12.22 -7.11
N ARG A 48 -0.15 13.53 -7.03
CA ARG A 48 0.80 14.55 -7.54
C ARG A 48 1.96 14.85 -6.59
N SER A 49 1.89 14.37 -5.35
CA SER A 49 2.92 14.58 -4.32
C SER A 49 2.81 13.53 -3.21
N PRO A 50 3.85 13.32 -2.40
CA PRO A 50 3.78 12.46 -1.21
C PRO A 50 2.68 12.88 -0.23
N ALA A 51 2.44 14.20 -0.09
CA ALA A 51 1.37 14.72 0.76
C ALA A 51 -0.02 14.36 0.21
N ALA A 52 -0.22 14.45 -1.11
CA ALA A 52 -1.48 14.02 -1.72
C ALA A 52 -1.69 12.49 -1.62
N PHE A 53 -0.60 11.72 -1.63
CA PHE A 53 -0.67 10.28 -1.42
C PHE A 53 -1.06 9.95 0.04
N ALA A 54 -0.53 10.67 1.02
CA ALA A 54 -0.85 10.48 2.46
C ALA A 54 -2.33 10.60 2.81
N GLU A 55 -3.14 11.26 1.99
CA GLU A 55 -4.58 11.40 2.21
C GLU A 55 -5.40 10.17 1.74
N VAL A 56 -4.81 9.25 0.97
CA VAL A 56 -5.55 8.19 0.26
C VAL A 56 -5.08 6.76 0.53
N TRP A 57 -3.99 6.57 1.28
CA TRP A 57 -3.49 5.25 1.65
C TRP A 57 -3.81 4.85 3.07
#